data_AF-A0A957IF34-F1
#
_entry.id   AF-A0A957IF34-F1
#
_cell.length_a   1.000
_cell.length_b   1.000
_cell.length_c   1.000
_cell.angle_alpha   90.00
_cell.angle_beta   90.00
_cell.angle_gamma   90.00
#
_symmetry.space_group_name_H-M   'P 1'
#
loop_
_entity.id
_entity.type
_entity.pdbx_description
1 polymer ?
#
loop_
_entity_poly.entity_id
_entity_poly.type
_entity_poly.pdbx_seq_one_letter_code
_entity_poly.pdbx_strand_id
1 'polypeptide(L)'
;MDYKKGLAQLDNRLKGTESYAKFKTQKGKLKENLEDEALFGPSQETRHSRSRIVHELNILAAEIDVSFTDLCLDRDVSPQTFEAHKNGQQNSQTAVSSKVLLLESLNKHFNIEELQNLCFYLDIDFEQIPGDTKTSKARELVSYANRHDLTGNLTNVVRQLRPNAQI
;
A
#
# COMPACT_ATOMS: atom_id res chain seq x y z
N MET A 1 13.36 -0.82 -7.59
CA MET A 1 12.71 0.41 -8.08
C MET A 1 13.76 1.50 -8.07
N ASP A 2 13.88 2.27 -9.16
CA ASP A 2 14.82 3.40 -9.22
C ASP A 2 14.10 4.70 -8.85
N TYR A 3 14.09 5.00 -7.55
CA TYR A 3 13.44 6.20 -7.02
C TYR A 3 14.11 7.49 -7.50
N LYS A 4 15.43 7.48 -7.75
CA LYS A 4 16.14 8.67 -8.26
C LYS A 4 15.63 9.01 -9.66
N LYS A 5 15.47 8.00 -10.52
CA LYS A 5 14.90 8.15 -11.86
C LYS A 5 13.44 8.62 -11.80
N GLY A 6 12.61 7.96 -11.00
CA GLY A 6 11.19 8.35 -10.84
C GLY A 6 11.03 9.80 -10.38
N LEU A 7 11.84 10.25 -9.42
CA LEU A 7 11.83 11.64 -8.94
C LEU A 7 12.24 12.62 -10.04
N ALA A 8 13.25 12.30 -10.85
CA ALA A 8 13.68 13.17 -11.94
C ALA A 8 12.59 13.32 -13.02
N GLN A 9 11.91 12.21 -13.37
CA GLN A 9 10.81 12.27 -14.33
C GLN A 9 9.62 13.06 -13.79
N LEU A 10 9.24 12.83 -12.52
CA LEU A 10 8.11 13.51 -11.90
C LEU A 10 8.39 15.02 -11.69
N ASP A 11 9.64 15.39 -11.36
CA ASP A 11 10.10 16.78 -11.24
C ASP A 11 9.86 17.57 -12.54
N ASN A 12 10.28 16.99 -13.67
CA ASN A 12 10.11 17.64 -14.97
C ASN A 12 8.63 17.82 -15.36
N ARG A 13 7.75 16.88 -14.99
CA ARG A 13 6.33 16.94 -15.35
C ARG A 13 5.50 17.83 -14.43
N LEU A 14 5.82 17.89 -13.14
CA LEU A 14 5.11 18.75 -12.19
C LEU A 14 5.64 20.19 -12.18
N LYS A 15 6.75 20.49 -12.86
CA LYS A 15 7.29 21.84 -12.89
C LYS A 15 6.29 22.83 -13.46
N GLY A 16 5.88 23.80 -12.64
CA GLY A 16 4.89 24.81 -13.01
C GLY A 16 3.44 24.47 -12.66
N THR A 17 3.19 23.30 -12.05
CA THR A 17 1.87 22.98 -11.48
C THR A 17 1.75 23.49 -10.03
N GLU A 18 0.52 23.64 -9.55
CA GLU A 18 0.24 24.04 -8.16
C GLU A 18 0.79 23.02 -7.15
N SER A 19 0.85 21.76 -7.55
CA SER A 19 1.32 20.63 -6.75
C SER A 19 2.83 20.49 -6.68
N TYR A 20 3.59 21.28 -7.45
CA TYR A 20 5.05 21.25 -7.47
C TYR A 20 5.69 21.53 -6.09
N ALA A 21 5.09 22.42 -5.30
CA ALA A 21 5.58 22.73 -3.95
C ALA A 21 5.49 21.50 -3.02
N LYS A 22 4.37 20.79 -3.05
CA LYS A 22 4.17 19.54 -2.28
C LYS A 22 5.14 18.46 -2.75
N PHE A 23 5.31 18.33 -4.07
CA PHE A 23 6.29 17.42 -4.65
C PHE A 23 7.71 17.68 -4.15
N LYS A 24 8.18 18.94 -4.11
CA LYS A 24 9.52 19.27 -3.59
C LYS A 24 9.71 18.81 -2.15
N THR A 25 8.69 18.98 -1.30
CA THR A 25 8.72 18.49 0.08
C THR A 25 8.86 16.97 0.14
N GLN A 26 8.04 16.24 -0.61
CA GLN A 26 8.09 14.77 -0.62
C GLN A 26 9.39 14.24 -1.24
N LYS A 27 9.90 14.89 -2.28
CA LYS A 27 11.22 14.60 -2.88
C LYS A 27 12.35 14.73 -1.86
N GLY A 28 12.33 15.77 -1.03
CA GLY A 28 13.32 15.96 0.04
C GLY A 28 13.27 14.83 1.07
N LYS A 29 12.07 14.50 1.56
CA LYS A 29 11.85 13.40 2.52
C LYS A 29 12.29 12.04 1.97
N LEU A 30 12.00 11.76 0.69
CA LEU A 30 12.40 10.48 0.09
C LEU A 30 13.93 10.39 -0.03
N LYS A 31 14.61 11.50 -0.35
CA LYS A 31 16.08 11.51 -0.40
C LYS A 31 16.68 11.26 0.97
N GLU A 32 16.24 12.00 1.98
CA GLU A 32 16.73 11.84 3.36
C GLU A 32 16.53 10.40 3.86
N ASN A 33 15.35 9.82 3.59
CA ASN A 33 15.06 8.43 3.92
C ASN A 33 16.00 7.43 3.21
N LEU A 34 16.29 7.62 1.92
CA LEU A 34 17.22 6.77 1.16
C LEU A 34 18.67 6.95 1.62
N GLU A 35 19.05 8.15 2.04
CA GLU A 35 20.36 8.44 2.62
C GLU A 35 20.51 7.77 3.99
N ASP A 36 19.48 7.82 4.82
CA ASP A 36 19.43 7.13 6.11
C ASP A 36 19.56 5.61 5.94
N GLU A 37 18.79 5.01 5.02
CA GLU A 37 18.92 3.58 4.68
C GLU A 37 20.32 3.23 4.13
N ALA A 38 20.99 4.14 3.42
CA ALA A 38 22.34 3.92 2.91
C ALA A 38 23.41 4.01 4.01
N LEU A 39 23.20 4.85 5.02
CA LEU A 39 24.13 5.06 6.13
C LEU A 39 23.98 4.00 7.23
N PHE A 40 22.75 3.67 7.59
CA PHE A 40 22.43 2.85 8.76
C PHE A 40 21.80 1.50 8.40
N GLY A 41 21.47 1.29 7.13
CA GLY A 41 20.73 0.12 6.67
C GLY A 41 19.22 0.30 6.82
N PRO A 42 18.41 -0.55 6.15
CA PRO A 42 16.96 -0.45 6.20
C PRO A 42 16.41 -0.90 7.55
N SER A 43 15.58 -0.06 8.16
CA SER A 43 14.85 -0.26 9.41
C SER A 43 13.33 -0.29 9.17
N GLN A 44 12.54 -0.73 10.15
CA GLN A 44 11.07 -0.66 10.03
C GLN A 44 10.59 0.80 9.88
N GLU A 45 11.21 1.73 10.60
CA GLU A 45 10.88 3.16 10.52
C GLU A 45 11.15 3.75 9.12
N THR A 46 12.31 3.43 8.54
CA THR A 46 12.67 3.91 7.21
C THR A 46 11.78 3.30 6.13
N ARG A 47 11.43 2.01 6.24
CA ARG A 47 10.48 1.34 5.34
C ARG A 47 9.08 1.95 5.41
N HIS A 48 8.57 2.17 6.62
CA HIS A 48 7.25 2.75 6.83
C HIS A 48 7.20 4.19 6.29
N SER A 49 8.21 5.00 6.60
CA SER A 49 8.35 6.36 6.08
C SER A 49 8.41 6.37 4.55
N ARG A 50 9.22 5.49 3.94
CA ARG A 50 9.31 5.35 2.48
C ARG A 50 7.95 5.05 1.86
N SER A 51 7.20 4.09 2.39
CA SER A 51 5.88 3.72 1.88
C SER A 51 4.92 4.90 1.88
N ARG A 52 4.89 5.70 2.95
CA ARG A 52 4.06 6.91 3.04
C ARG A 52 4.48 7.96 2.02
N ILE A 53 5.78 8.20 1.86
CA ILE A 53 6.29 9.19 0.90
C ILE A 53 6.00 8.77 -0.54
N VAL A 54 6.17 7.48 -0.87
CA VAL A 54 5.87 6.93 -2.20
C VAL A 54 4.37 7.04 -2.51
N HIS A 55 3.50 6.77 -1.54
CA HIS A 55 2.06 6.95 -1.70
C HIS A 55 1.70 8.40 -2.03
N GLU A 56 2.24 9.37 -1.29
CA GLU A 56 2.04 10.80 -1.56
C GLU A 56 2.56 11.21 -2.94
N LEU A 57 3.71 10.69 -3.37
CA LEU A 57 4.24 10.94 -4.70
C LEU A 57 3.36 10.34 -5.81
N ASN A 58 2.75 9.18 -5.58
CA ASN A 58 1.77 8.59 -6.51
C ASN A 58 0.50 9.45 -6.61
N ILE A 59 0.02 10.04 -5.52
CA ILE A 59 -1.13 10.96 -5.55
C ILE A 59 -0.80 12.19 -6.41
N LEU A 60 0.37 12.81 -6.19
CA LEU A 60 0.80 13.98 -6.96
C LEU A 60 1.03 13.63 -8.44
N ALA A 61 1.52 12.43 -8.73
CA ALA A 61 1.68 11.93 -10.09
C ALA A 61 0.32 11.68 -10.77
N ALA A 62 -0.71 11.30 -10.03
CA ALA A 62 -2.05 11.09 -10.60
C ALA A 62 -2.72 12.38 -11.11
N GLU A 63 -2.31 13.57 -10.63
CA GLU A 63 -2.82 14.86 -11.13
C GLU A 63 -2.40 15.15 -12.57
N ILE A 64 -1.33 14.53 -13.03
CA ILE A 64 -0.81 14.61 -14.41
C ILE A 64 -0.91 13.25 -15.13
N ASP A 65 -1.81 12.40 -14.64
CA ASP A 65 -2.18 11.10 -15.21
C ASP A 65 -0.99 10.14 -15.39
N VAL A 66 -0.07 10.12 -14.42
CA VAL A 66 1.08 9.18 -14.39
C VAL A 66 1.31 8.56 -13.02
N SER A 67 1.95 7.38 -13.01
CA SER A 67 2.22 6.62 -11.79
C SER A 67 3.68 6.83 -11.42
N PHE A 68 3.94 7.31 -10.21
CA PHE A 68 5.31 7.43 -9.73
C PHE A 68 6.01 6.06 -9.69
N THR A 69 5.26 4.99 -9.43
CA THR A 69 5.79 3.62 -9.46
C THR A 69 6.22 3.21 -10.87
N ASP A 70 5.44 3.54 -11.90
CA ASP A 70 5.79 3.26 -13.30
C ASP A 70 7.00 4.11 -13.76
N LEU A 71 7.05 5.38 -13.34
CA LEU A 71 8.22 6.23 -13.57
C LEU A 71 9.51 5.67 -12.92
N CYS A 72 9.39 4.94 -11.80
CA CYS A 72 10.51 4.27 -11.12
C CYS A 72 10.91 2.93 -11.77
N LEU A 73 10.03 2.31 -12.55
CA LEU A 73 10.24 1.00 -13.18
C LEU A 73 10.56 1.10 -14.68
N ASP A 74 10.55 2.32 -15.24
CA ASP A 74 10.77 2.59 -16.66
C ASP A 74 9.80 1.86 -17.58
N ARG A 75 8.56 1.64 -17.11
CA ARG A 75 7.50 1.15 -17.97
C ARG A 75 7.04 2.31 -18.85
N ASP A 76 6.86 2.04 -20.13
CA ASP A 76 6.39 3.00 -21.12
C ASP A 76 5.10 3.67 -20.61
N VAL A 77 5.22 4.95 -20.25
CA VAL A 77 4.15 5.79 -19.68
C VAL A 77 3.32 6.39 -20.80
N SER A 78 2.72 5.51 -21.60
CA SER A 78 1.63 5.86 -22.49
C SER A 78 0.38 6.19 -21.65
N PRO A 79 -0.43 7.21 -22.01
CA PRO A 79 -1.61 7.63 -21.24
C PRO A 79 -2.67 6.52 -21.02
N GLN A 80 -2.58 5.42 -21.76
CA GLN A 80 -3.47 4.26 -21.63
C GLN A 80 -3.14 3.37 -20.41
N THR A 81 -1.91 3.46 -19.87
CA THR A 81 -1.49 2.64 -18.72
C THR A 81 -2.10 3.15 -17.41
N PHE A 82 -2.47 4.44 -17.36
CA PHE A 82 -3.06 5.06 -16.18
C PHE A 82 -4.52 4.67 -15.98
N GLU A 83 -5.28 4.50 -17.06
CA GLU A 83 -6.66 4.03 -17.01
C GLU A 83 -6.78 2.57 -16.55
N ALA A 84 -5.77 1.73 -16.81
CA ALA A 84 -5.72 0.36 -16.30
C ALA A 84 -5.54 0.28 -14.78
N HIS A 85 -4.90 1.29 -14.16
CA HIS A 85 -4.75 1.39 -12.71
C HIS A 85 -5.86 2.21 -12.04
N LYS A 86 -6.51 3.15 -12.75
CA LYS A 86 -7.74 3.85 -12.30
C LYS A 86 -8.97 2.93 -12.33
N ASN A 87 -9.07 2.02 -13.30
CA ASN A 87 -10.13 1.00 -13.38
C ASN A 87 -10.02 -0.10 -12.30
N GLY A 88 -8.98 -0.06 -11.45
CA GLY A 88 -8.91 -0.85 -10.22
C GLY A 88 -9.70 -0.27 -9.03
N GLN A 89 -10.22 0.96 -9.14
CA GLN A 89 -10.97 1.63 -8.06
C GLN A 89 -12.37 2.12 -8.46
N GLN A 90 -12.94 1.63 -9.57
CA GLN A 90 -14.36 1.84 -9.91
C GLN A 90 -15.03 0.54 -10.36
N ASN A 91 -15.26 -0.38 -9.42
CA ASN A 91 -16.38 -1.32 -9.54
C ASN A 91 -17.14 -1.43 -8.23
N SER A 92 -18.00 -0.44 -8.01
CA SER A 92 -19.05 -0.43 -6.99
C SER A 92 -20.14 -1.44 -7.37
N GLN A 93 -19.85 -2.75 -7.32
CA GLN A 93 -20.88 -3.80 -7.18
C GLN A 93 -20.36 -5.18 -6.72
N THR A 94 -19.07 -5.34 -6.38
CA THR A 94 -18.51 -6.59 -5.79
C THR A 94 -17.95 -6.43 -4.36
N ALA A 95 -17.98 -5.23 -3.78
CA ALA A 95 -17.34 -4.93 -2.49
C ALA A 95 -18.02 -5.58 -1.26
N VAL A 96 -19.28 -6.00 -1.36
CA VAL A 96 -19.95 -6.70 -0.25
C VAL A 96 -19.48 -8.16 -0.16
N SER A 97 -18.99 -8.74 -1.25
CA SER A 97 -18.60 -10.16 -1.31
C SER A 97 -17.15 -10.40 -0.88
N SER A 98 -16.19 -9.56 -1.27
CA SER A 98 -14.76 -9.82 -0.99
C SER A 98 -14.38 -9.65 0.49
N LYS A 99 -14.95 -8.66 1.20
CA LYS A 99 -14.70 -8.47 2.64
C LYS A 99 -15.28 -9.61 3.48
N VAL A 100 -16.47 -10.09 3.10
CA VAL A 100 -17.16 -11.20 3.78
C VAL A 100 -16.42 -12.51 3.53
N LEU A 101 -16.00 -12.78 2.29
CA LEU A 101 -15.22 -13.97 1.93
C LEU A 101 -13.84 -14.00 2.62
N LEU A 102 -13.16 -12.85 2.72
CA LEU A 102 -11.89 -12.74 3.45
C LEU A 102 -12.10 -13.00 4.95
N LEU A 103 -13.14 -12.43 5.54
CA LEU A 103 -13.49 -12.63 6.95
C LEU A 103 -13.88 -14.09 7.25
N GLU A 104 -14.66 -14.73 6.37
CA GLU A 104 -15.01 -16.15 6.49
C GLU A 104 -13.78 -17.04 6.34
N SER A 105 -12.91 -16.75 5.38
CA SER A 105 -11.66 -17.49 5.18
C SER A 105 -10.72 -17.38 6.37
N LEU A 106 -10.56 -16.17 6.94
CA LEU A 106 -9.81 -15.95 8.17
C LEU A 106 -10.43 -16.72 9.34
N ASN A 107 -11.76 -16.69 9.50
CA ASN A 107 -12.41 -17.43 10.58
C ASN A 107 -12.35 -18.95 10.43
N LYS A 108 -12.38 -19.46 9.20
CA LYS A 108 -12.44 -20.90 8.93
C LYS A 108 -11.06 -21.56 8.87
N HIS A 109 -10.06 -20.85 8.37
CA HIS A 109 -8.73 -21.39 8.12
C HIS A 109 -7.62 -20.84 9.01
N PHE A 110 -7.86 -19.74 9.73
CA PHE A 110 -6.89 -19.15 10.66
C PHE A 110 -7.34 -19.31 12.11
N ASN A 111 -6.37 -19.58 12.98
CA ASN A 111 -6.51 -19.56 14.43
C ASN A 111 -6.01 -18.21 14.98
N ILE A 112 -6.12 -17.98 16.29
CA ILE A 112 -5.77 -16.69 16.89
C ILE A 112 -4.26 -16.37 16.79
N GLU A 113 -3.41 -17.38 16.91
CA GLU A 113 -1.95 -17.25 16.78
C GLU A 113 -1.56 -16.89 15.34
N GLU A 114 -2.19 -17.52 14.35
CA GLU A 114 -1.98 -17.24 12.94
C GLU A 114 -2.49 -15.85 12.56
N LEU A 115 -3.59 -15.38 13.16
CA LEU A 115 -4.03 -13.99 13.01
C LEU A 115 -3.02 -13.01 13.60
N GLN A 116 -2.44 -13.33 14.76
CA GLN A 116 -1.39 -12.53 15.39
C GLN A 116 -0.12 -12.49 14.53
N ASN A 117 0.28 -13.62 13.94
CA ASN A 117 1.34 -13.68 12.94
C ASN A 117 1.01 -12.83 11.72
N LEU A 118 -0.24 -12.87 11.25
CA LEU A 118 -0.70 -12.05 10.12
C LEU A 118 -0.62 -10.55 10.43
N CYS A 119 -1.00 -10.16 11.65
CA CYS A 119 -0.84 -8.80 12.13
C CYS A 119 0.64 -8.41 12.17
N PHE A 120 1.50 -9.29 12.66
CA PHE A 120 2.95 -9.11 12.64
C PHE A 120 3.50 -8.91 11.22
N TYR A 121 3.08 -9.72 10.25
CA TYR A 121 3.50 -9.59 8.84
C TYR A 121 3.01 -8.30 8.19
N LEU A 122 1.87 -7.78 8.64
CA LEU A 122 1.25 -6.55 8.14
C LEU A 122 1.65 -5.30 8.93
N ASP A 123 2.54 -5.44 9.93
CA ASP A 123 2.94 -4.36 10.83
C ASP A 123 1.74 -3.73 11.57
N ILE A 124 0.76 -4.56 11.90
CA ILE A 124 -0.43 -4.19 12.67
C ILE A 124 -0.24 -4.67 14.09
N ASP A 125 -0.41 -3.78 15.06
CA ASP A 125 -0.38 -4.14 16.46
C ASP A 125 -1.64 -4.91 16.85
N PHE A 126 -1.48 -6.20 17.18
CA PHE A 126 -2.62 -7.07 17.52
C PHE A 126 -3.31 -6.64 18.82
N GLU A 127 -2.60 -5.98 19.74
CA GLU A 127 -3.17 -5.48 21.00
C GLU A 127 -4.04 -4.24 20.76
N GLN A 128 -3.72 -3.42 19.75
CA GLN A 128 -4.55 -2.27 19.32
C GLN A 128 -5.86 -2.69 18.65
N ILE A 129 -6.01 -3.95 18.24
CA ILE A 129 -7.25 -4.43 17.61
C ILE A 129 -8.29 -4.75 18.69
N PRO A 130 -9.43 -4.05 18.73
CA PRO A 130 -10.48 -4.33 19.70
C PRO A 130 -11.14 -5.68 19.40
N GLY A 131 -11.48 -6.44 20.45
CA GLY A 131 -12.16 -7.73 20.33
C GLY A 131 -11.51 -8.81 21.17
N ASP A 132 -12.34 -9.53 21.93
CA ASP A 132 -11.89 -10.57 22.85
C ASP A 132 -11.89 -11.96 22.21
N THR A 133 -12.70 -12.15 21.16
CA THR A 133 -12.81 -13.42 20.44
C THR A 133 -12.06 -13.37 19.11
N LYS A 134 -11.61 -14.54 18.64
CA LYS A 134 -10.99 -14.72 17.32
C LYS A 134 -11.79 -14.05 16.19
N THR A 135 -13.11 -14.25 16.20
CA THR A 135 -14.02 -13.72 15.18
C THR A 135 -14.09 -12.19 15.22
N SER A 136 -14.10 -11.60 16.42
CA SER A 136 -14.07 -10.16 16.59
C SER A 136 -12.72 -9.57 16.16
N LYS A 137 -11.60 -10.18 16.56
CA LYS A 137 -10.24 -9.79 16.14
C LYS A 137 -10.08 -9.86 14.61
N ALA A 138 -10.53 -10.93 13.97
CA ALA A 138 -10.46 -11.08 12.51
C ALA A 138 -11.30 -10.00 11.80
N ARG A 139 -12.50 -9.70 12.31
CA ARG A 139 -13.37 -8.65 11.75
C ARG A 139 -12.73 -7.28 11.86
N GLU A 140 -12.20 -6.97 13.03
CA GLU A 140 -11.57 -5.68 13.30
C GLU A 140 -10.24 -5.54 12.56
N LEU A 141 -9.48 -6.63 12.37
CA LEU A 141 -8.31 -6.68 11.50
C LEU A 141 -8.66 -6.30 10.05
N VAL A 142 -9.69 -6.92 9.48
CA VAL A 142 -10.14 -6.61 8.12
C VAL A 142 -10.67 -5.17 8.03
N SER A 143 -11.36 -4.71 9.07
CA SER A 143 -11.87 -3.33 9.17
C SER A 143 -10.73 -2.31 9.24
N TYR A 144 -9.71 -2.60 10.07
CA TYR A 144 -8.50 -1.80 10.21
C TYR A 144 -7.73 -1.77 8.90
N ALA A 145 -7.49 -2.92 8.28
CA ALA A 145 -6.81 -3.00 6.99
C ALA A 145 -7.56 -2.18 5.91
N ASN A 146 -8.89 -2.17 5.94
CA ASN A 146 -9.70 -1.36 5.02
C ASN A 146 -9.62 0.15 5.30
N ARG A 147 -9.47 0.58 6.56
CA ARG A 147 -9.29 2.00 6.90
C ARG A 147 -7.91 2.52 6.47
N HIS A 148 -6.93 1.63 6.43
CA HIS A 148 -5.53 1.95 6.13
C HIS A 148 -5.08 1.56 4.71
N ASP A 149 -6.02 1.19 3.82
CA ASP A 149 -5.75 0.72 2.45
C ASP A 149 -4.84 -0.53 2.37
N LEU A 150 -4.72 -1.27 3.47
CA LEU A 150 -3.93 -2.50 3.60
C LEU A 150 -4.71 -3.76 3.19
N THR A 151 -5.97 -3.63 2.76
CA THR A 151 -6.80 -4.79 2.36
C THR A 151 -6.17 -5.58 1.22
N GLY A 152 -5.49 -4.91 0.29
CA GLY A 152 -4.74 -5.57 -0.78
C GLY A 152 -3.58 -6.43 -0.24
N ASN A 153 -2.81 -5.90 0.72
CA ASN A 153 -1.72 -6.63 1.37
C ASN A 153 -2.23 -7.81 2.20
N LEU A 154 -3.30 -7.58 2.98
CA LEU A 154 -3.98 -8.63 3.75
C LEU A 154 -4.42 -9.77 2.83
N THR A 155 -5.07 -9.46 1.72
CA THR A 155 -5.51 -10.47 0.73
C THR A 155 -4.32 -11.21 0.13
N ASN A 156 -3.25 -10.50 -0.22
CA ASN A 156 -2.06 -11.11 -0.82
C ASN A 156 -1.36 -12.08 0.14
N VAL A 157 -1.18 -11.68 1.40
CA VAL A 157 -0.60 -12.53 2.45
C VAL A 157 -1.47 -13.76 2.71
N VAL A 158 -2.79 -13.59 2.78
CA VAL A 158 -3.72 -14.73 2.95
C VAL A 158 -3.63 -15.70 1.76
N ARG A 159 -3.55 -15.21 0.52
CA ARG A 159 -3.36 -16.05 -0.68
C ARG A 159 -2.02 -16.79 -0.67
N GLN A 160 -0.96 -16.16 -0.18
CA GLN A 160 0.35 -16.80 -0.07
C GLN A 160 0.39 -17.90 1.00
N LEU A 161 -0.21 -17.65 2.18
CA LEU A 161 -0.23 -18.62 3.28
C LEU A 161 -1.19 -19.78 3.01
N ARG A 162 -2.28 -19.52 2.28
CA ARG A 162 -3.32 -20.49 1.95
C ARG A 162 -3.81 -20.27 0.51
N PRO A 163 -3.10 -20.79 -0.50
CA PRO A 163 -3.53 -20.70 -1.90
C PRO A 163 -4.87 -21.41 -2.20
N ASN A 164 -5.36 -22.24 -1.27
CA ASN A 164 -6.66 -22.92 -1.34
C ASN A 164 -7.83 -22.13 -0.73
N ALA A 165 -7.59 -20.98 -0.10
CA ALA A 165 -8.66 -20.11 0.38
C ALA A 165 -9.27 -19.38 -0.83
N GLN A 166 -10.56 -19.60 -1.12
CA GLN A 166 -11.26 -18.83 -2.15
C GLN A 166 -11.53 -17.41 -1.63
N ILE A 167 -10.63 -16.48 -1.98
CA ILE A 167 -10.68 -15.05 -1.66
C ILE A 167 -10.40 -14.20 -2.91
#